data_AF-A0A965YLR0-F1
#
_entry.id   AF-A0A965YLR0-F1
#
_cell.length_a   1.000
_cell.length_b   1.000
_cell.length_c   1.000
_cell.angle_alpha   90.00
_cell.angle_beta   90.00
_cell.angle_gamma   90.00
#
_symmetry.space_group_name_H-M   'P 1'
#
loop_
_entity.id
_entity.type
_entity.pdbx_description
1 polymer ?
#
loop_
_entity_poly.entity_id
_entity_poly.type
_entity_poly.pdbx_seq_one_letter_code
_entity_poly.pdbx_strand_id
1 'polypeptide(L)'
;MKKIKKHSQKRIALLIIGVLFLACIVAVLWWSLVRDNSDNTSKNDSTIKNTSLLDSTQNIQPDNNGINSTNSNESSITVNSIDKPDIDDPYPIVNEHYKIEQINTSTYTITLYAISNSPAQYDEYIAQLKQFKKESLAYLESRYDDISNFSLTWSPPSAKDL
;
A
#
# COMPACT_ATOMS: atom_id res chain seq x y z
N MET A 1 30.21 37.89 -44.66
CA MET A 1 29.56 36.62 -44.22
C MET A 1 30.57 35.77 -43.44
N LYS A 2 30.31 35.39 -42.18
CA LYS A 2 31.19 34.51 -41.38
C LYS A 2 30.49 33.16 -41.13
N LYS A 3 30.94 32.08 -41.77
CA LYS A 3 30.50 30.69 -41.46
C LYS A 3 31.29 30.17 -40.26
N ILE A 4 30.74 30.25 -39.04
CA ILE A 4 31.43 29.79 -37.82
C ILE A 4 31.01 28.35 -37.47
N LYS A 5 31.96 27.42 -37.66
CA LYS A 5 32.14 26.10 -37.01
C LYS A 5 30.91 25.46 -36.32
N LYS A 6 29.94 24.97 -37.11
CA LYS A 6 28.77 24.16 -36.65
C LYS A 6 29.16 22.84 -35.94
N HIS A 7 30.42 22.41 -36.04
CA HIS A 7 30.91 21.12 -35.53
C HIS A 7 31.30 21.12 -34.04
N SER A 8 31.51 22.29 -33.42
CA SER A 8 31.94 22.37 -32.00
C SER A 8 30.77 22.19 -31.02
N GLN A 9 29.59 22.71 -31.39
CA GLN A 9 28.38 22.75 -30.56
C GLN A 9 27.89 21.35 -30.14
N LYS A 10 27.93 20.36 -31.05
CA LYS A 10 27.46 18.99 -30.77
C LYS A 10 28.27 18.28 -29.68
N ARG A 11 29.57 18.56 -29.57
CA ARG A 11 30.43 17.96 -28.53
C ARG A 11 30.18 18.56 -27.15
N ILE A 12 29.91 19.86 -27.09
CA ILE A 12 29.58 20.57 -25.84
C ILE A 12 28.23 20.10 -25.30
N ALA A 13 27.22 19.94 -26.17
CA ALA A 13 25.90 19.45 -25.78
C ALA A 13 25.95 18.05 -25.14
N LEU A 14 26.72 17.11 -25.72
CA LEU A 14 26.89 15.76 -25.17
C LEU A 14 27.55 15.76 -23.77
N LEU A 15 28.53 16.64 -23.54
CA LEU A 15 29.18 16.76 -22.22
C LEU A 15 28.22 17.31 -21.16
N ILE A 16 27.38 18.30 -21.50
CA ILE A 16 26.38 18.87 -20.57
C ILE A 16 25.36 17.80 -20.17
N ILE A 17 24.85 17.01 -21.12
CA ILE A 17 23.90 15.92 -20.85
C ILE A 17 24.51 14.86 -19.93
N GLY A 18 25.77 14.47 -20.17
CA GLY A 18 26.47 13.50 -19.32
C GLY A 18 26.65 13.98 -17.87
N VAL A 19 27.02 15.26 -17.68
CA VAL A 19 27.15 15.86 -16.33
C VAL A 19 25.79 15.94 -15.63
N LEU A 20 24.73 16.32 -16.35
CA LEU A 20 23.38 16.39 -15.77
C LEU A 20 22.89 15.01 -15.30
N PHE A 21 23.12 13.97 -16.11
CA PHE A 21 22.71 12.60 -15.78
C PHE A 21 23.47 12.05 -14.56
N LEU A 22 24.78 12.33 -14.48
CA LEU A 22 25.60 11.95 -13.32
C LEU A 22 25.14 12.65 -12.03
N ALA A 23 24.77 13.94 -12.11
CA ALA A 23 24.24 14.68 -10.97
C ALA A 23 22.90 14.10 -10.45
N CYS A 24 22.00 13.67 -11.35
CA CYS A 24 20.76 13.01 -10.97
C CYS A 24 20.98 11.70 -10.22
N ILE A 25 21.95 10.87 -10.66
CA ILE A 25 22.27 9.60 -9.99
C ILE A 25 22.77 9.84 -8.56
N VAL A 26 23.65 10.83 -8.35
CA VAL A 26 24.17 11.17 -7.02
C VAL A 26 23.05 11.67 -6.09
N ALA A 27 22.10 12.46 -6.60
CA ALA A 27 20.97 12.95 -5.82
C ALA A 27 20.04 11.81 -5.34
N VAL A 28 19.76 10.82 -6.19
CA VAL A 28 18.92 9.66 -5.83
C VAL A 28 19.61 8.80 -4.77
N LEU A 29 20.92 8.54 -4.92
CA LEU A 29 21.70 7.78 -3.93
C LEU A 29 21.75 8.49 -2.56
N TRP A 30 21.89 9.81 -2.54
CA TRP A 30 21.88 10.58 -1.29
C TRP A 30 20.51 10.54 -0.61
N TRP A 31 19.42 10.65 -1.38
CA TRP A 31 18.06 10.58 -0.84
C TRP A 31 17.77 9.22 -0.18
N SER A 32 18.22 8.12 -0.80
CA SER A 32 18.09 6.78 -0.21
C SER A 32 18.83 6.67 1.13
N LEU A 33 20.09 7.12 1.19
CA LEU A 33 20.92 6.94 2.39
C LEU A 33 20.46 7.77 3.60
N VAL A 34 19.76 8.89 3.38
CA VAL A 34 19.27 9.75 4.47
C VAL A 34 17.99 9.20 5.12
N ARG A 35 17.23 8.34 4.41
CA ARG A 35 15.90 7.91 4.89
C ARG A 35 15.93 6.79 5.93
N ASP A 36 17.04 6.05 6.05
CA ASP A 36 17.13 4.87 6.92
C ASP A 36 17.61 5.19 8.36
N ASN A 37 17.81 6.47 8.71
CA ASN A 37 18.35 6.90 10.00
C ASN A 37 17.31 7.51 10.99
N SER A 38 16.01 7.50 10.67
CA SER A 38 14.94 7.85 11.62
C SER A 38 14.16 6.61 12.03
N ASP A 39 14.56 6.02 13.17
CA ASP A 39 13.69 5.82 14.34
C ASP A 39 14.29 4.75 15.26
N ASN A 40 15.07 5.19 16.25
CA ASN A 40 15.56 4.34 17.33
C ASN A 40 15.55 5.09 18.68
N THR A 41 14.87 4.51 19.67
CA THR A 41 14.88 4.88 21.11
C THR A 41 14.01 6.10 21.46
N SER A 42 12.96 5.99 22.29
CA SER A 42 13.07 5.55 23.69
C SER A 42 11.77 5.00 24.29
N LYS A 43 11.93 4.07 25.23
CA LYS A 43 10.91 3.59 26.17
C LYS A 43 10.43 4.73 27.09
N ASN A 44 9.19 4.63 27.59
CA ASN A 44 8.99 4.65 29.05
C ASN A 44 7.74 3.89 29.51
N ASP A 45 7.81 3.39 30.75
CA ASP A 45 6.84 2.56 31.47
C ASP A 45 5.96 3.42 32.40
N SER A 46 4.69 3.03 32.65
CA SER A 46 3.92 3.38 33.86
C SER A 46 2.64 2.55 34.05
N THR A 47 2.81 1.33 34.58
CA THR A 47 1.99 0.71 35.65
C THR A 47 0.75 1.47 36.18
N ILE A 48 -0.46 0.86 36.12
CA ILE A 48 -1.57 1.09 37.09
C ILE A 48 -2.22 -0.26 37.50
N LYS A 49 -2.65 -0.37 38.77
CA LYS A 49 -3.16 -1.59 39.43
C LYS A 49 -4.68 -1.81 39.36
N ASN A 50 -5.06 -3.08 39.46
CA ASN A 50 -6.37 -3.72 39.74
C ASN A 50 -7.33 -2.96 40.69
N THR A 51 -8.66 -3.18 40.56
CA THR A 51 -9.50 -4.09 41.42
C THR A 51 -11.02 -3.82 41.31
N SER A 52 -11.86 -4.87 41.48
CA SER A 52 -13.30 -4.88 41.84
C SER A 52 -14.35 -4.79 40.70
N LEU A 53 -15.48 -5.51 40.66
CA LEU A 53 -15.98 -6.85 41.08
C LEU A 53 -17.53 -6.81 40.99
N LEU A 54 -18.17 -7.77 40.30
CA LEU A 54 -19.63 -8.12 40.28
C LEU A 54 -20.63 -7.02 39.83
N ASP A 55 -21.79 -7.30 39.21
CA ASP A 55 -22.54 -8.53 38.85
C ASP A 55 -23.59 -8.17 37.73
N SER A 56 -24.34 -9.02 37.00
CA SER A 56 -24.37 -10.50 36.84
C SER A 56 -25.11 -10.91 35.54
N THR A 57 -24.78 -12.07 34.96
CA THR A 57 -25.60 -12.90 34.01
C THR A 57 -26.10 -12.29 32.67
N GLN A 58 -26.26 -13.01 31.54
CA GLN A 58 -26.36 -14.45 31.22
C GLN A 58 -25.76 -14.69 29.79
N ASN A 59 -24.75 -15.55 29.63
CA ASN A 59 -24.85 -16.94 29.15
C ASN A 59 -25.36 -17.20 27.71
N ILE A 60 -24.43 -17.32 26.74
CA ILE A 60 -24.36 -18.49 25.82
C ILE A 60 -22.87 -18.79 25.55
N GLN A 61 -22.44 -20.03 25.78
CA GLN A 61 -21.15 -20.60 25.35
C GLN A 61 -21.44 -21.70 24.29
N PRO A 62 -20.47 -22.08 23.43
CA PRO A 62 -19.73 -23.30 23.76
C PRO A 62 -18.21 -23.25 23.51
N ASP A 63 -17.49 -24.10 24.23
CA ASP A 63 -16.04 -24.30 24.20
C ASP A 63 -15.50 -24.91 22.89
N ASN A 64 -14.31 -24.49 22.44
CA ASN A 64 -13.07 -25.24 22.77
C ASN A 64 -11.76 -24.65 22.20
N ASN A 65 -10.75 -24.61 23.07
CA ASN A 65 -9.31 -24.83 22.82
C ASN A 65 -8.48 -23.95 21.86
N GLY A 66 -7.45 -23.33 22.44
CA GLY A 66 -6.09 -23.73 22.06
C GLY A 66 -5.13 -22.69 21.48
N ILE A 67 -5.03 -21.49 22.05
CA ILE A 67 -3.97 -20.54 21.67
C ILE A 67 -2.63 -20.95 22.31
N ASN A 68 -1.71 -21.49 21.50
CA ASN A 68 -0.27 -21.40 21.77
C ASN A 68 0.34 -20.36 20.83
N SER A 69 0.54 -19.15 21.37
CA SER A 69 1.26 -18.08 20.66
C SER A 69 2.76 -18.34 20.75
N THR A 70 3.46 -18.42 19.62
CA THR A 70 4.93 -18.52 19.59
C THR A 70 5.49 -17.93 18.30
N ASN A 71 6.47 -17.05 18.49
CA ASN A 71 7.40 -16.46 17.53
C ASN A 71 6.84 -15.55 16.43
N SER A 72 7.18 -14.28 16.62
CA SER A 72 7.64 -13.37 15.58
C SER A 72 8.33 -14.10 14.41
N ASN A 73 7.76 -13.96 13.23
CA ASN A 73 8.51 -13.97 11.99
C ASN A 73 7.94 -12.88 11.10
N GLU A 74 8.85 -12.21 10.39
CA GLU A 74 8.58 -11.15 9.45
C GLU A 74 7.84 -11.74 8.23
N SER A 75 6.51 -11.76 8.30
CA SER A 75 5.67 -12.25 7.21
C SER A 75 5.82 -11.35 5.99
N SER A 76 6.74 -11.72 5.10
CA SER A 76 6.70 -11.30 3.70
C SER A 76 5.31 -11.61 3.17
N ILE A 77 4.50 -10.57 2.99
CA ILE A 77 3.09 -10.71 2.61
C ILE A 77 3.05 -11.18 1.16
N THR A 78 3.08 -12.51 1.04
CA THR A 78 2.88 -13.22 -0.21
C THR A 78 1.44 -12.94 -0.60
N VAL A 79 1.27 -12.04 -1.57
CA VAL A 79 -0.02 -11.88 -2.25
C VAL A 79 -0.28 -13.24 -2.89
N ASN A 80 -1.32 -13.93 -2.42
CA ASN A 80 -1.73 -15.18 -3.06
C ASN A 80 -1.88 -14.92 -4.56
N SER A 81 -1.38 -15.84 -5.38
CA SER A 81 -1.42 -15.71 -6.84
C SER A 81 -2.88 -15.46 -7.26
N ILE A 82 -3.19 -14.23 -7.67
CA ILE A 82 -4.47 -13.90 -8.25
C ILE A 82 -4.40 -14.47 -9.67
N ASP A 83 -5.13 -15.55 -9.91
CA ASP A 83 -5.28 -16.09 -11.25
C ASP A 83 -5.83 -14.99 -12.17
N LYS A 84 -5.25 -14.85 -13.38
CA LYS A 84 -5.65 -13.79 -14.32
C LYS A 84 -7.16 -13.92 -14.59
N PRO A 85 -7.98 -12.93 -14.19
CA PRO A 85 -9.43 -13.00 -14.35
C PRO A 85 -9.81 -12.96 -15.83
N ASP A 86 -11.02 -13.40 -16.15
CA ASP A 86 -11.50 -13.34 -17.52
C ASP A 86 -11.68 -11.87 -17.92
N ILE A 87 -11.34 -11.53 -19.17
CA ILE A 87 -11.55 -10.19 -19.68
C ILE A 87 -13.05 -9.86 -19.80
N ASP A 88 -13.89 -10.89 -19.85
CA ASP A 88 -15.35 -10.80 -19.89
C ASP A 88 -16.03 -10.79 -18.50
N ASP A 89 -15.28 -10.91 -17.39
CA ASP A 89 -15.85 -10.93 -16.02
C ASP A 89 -16.69 -9.65 -15.73
N PRO A 90 -18.00 -9.76 -15.45
CA PRO A 90 -18.90 -8.61 -15.42
C PRO A 90 -18.70 -7.72 -14.19
N TYR A 91 -18.75 -6.40 -14.38
CA TYR A 91 -18.77 -5.45 -13.25
C TYR A 91 -20.16 -5.39 -12.58
N PRO A 92 -20.24 -5.20 -11.25
CA PRO A 92 -19.12 -5.01 -10.32
C PRO A 92 -18.43 -6.32 -9.94
N ILE A 93 -17.10 -6.26 -9.76
CA ILE A 93 -16.32 -7.33 -9.14
C ILE A 93 -16.44 -7.17 -7.62
N VAL A 94 -16.84 -8.22 -6.91
CA VAL A 94 -17.08 -8.18 -5.45
C VAL A 94 -16.44 -9.39 -4.79
N ASN A 95 -15.69 -9.18 -3.71
CA ASN A 95 -15.26 -10.22 -2.78
C ASN A 95 -15.33 -9.70 -1.32
N GLU A 96 -14.78 -10.46 -0.38
CA GLU A 96 -14.79 -10.14 1.06
C GLU A 96 -13.96 -8.88 1.41
N HIS A 97 -12.96 -8.54 0.61
CA HIS A 97 -11.99 -7.48 0.88
C HIS A 97 -12.28 -6.18 0.12
N TYR A 98 -12.84 -6.28 -1.09
CA TYR A 98 -13.09 -5.15 -1.96
C TYR A 98 -14.27 -5.33 -2.93
N LYS A 99 -14.78 -4.21 -3.43
CA LYS A 99 -15.64 -4.11 -4.62
C LYS A 99 -15.02 -3.15 -5.63
N ILE A 100 -15.00 -3.54 -6.90
CA ILE A 100 -14.60 -2.69 -8.02
C ILE A 100 -15.81 -2.44 -8.91
N GLU A 101 -16.11 -1.17 -9.15
CA GLU A 101 -17.17 -0.69 -10.04
C GLU A 101 -16.57 0.08 -11.21
N GLN A 102 -16.88 -0.32 -12.44
CA GLN A 102 -16.49 0.40 -13.65
C GLN A 102 -17.54 1.47 -13.99
N ILE A 103 -17.13 2.73 -14.07
CA ILE A 103 -17.99 3.85 -14.49
C ILE A 103 -17.91 4.03 -16.02
N ASN A 104 -16.71 3.85 -16.58
CA ASN A 104 -16.42 3.83 -18.01
C ASN A 104 -15.11 3.06 -18.25
N THR A 105 -14.66 2.96 -19.50
CA THR A 105 -13.48 2.16 -19.90
C THR A 105 -12.19 2.42 -19.12
N SER A 106 -12.00 3.61 -18.54
CA SER A 106 -10.80 3.99 -17.79
C SER A 106 -11.07 4.55 -16.39
N THR A 107 -12.32 4.56 -15.91
CA THR A 107 -12.68 5.14 -14.60
C THR A 107 -13.34 4.10 -13.72
N TYR A 108 -12.77 3.89 -12.54
CA TYR A 108 -13.18 2.86 -11.60
C TYR A 108 -13.35 3.43 -10.19
N THR A 109 -14.33 2.89 -9.46
CA THR A 109 -14.50 3.11 -8.02
C THR A 109 -14.16 1.82 -7.29
N ILE A 110 -13.23 1.90 -6.34
CA ILE A 110 -12.80 0.78 -5.52
C ILE A 110 -13.27 1.03 -4.08
N THR A 111 -14.11 0.14 -3.57
CA THR A 111 -14.53 0.11 -2.16
C THR A 111 -13.72 -0.97 -1.43
N LEU A 112 -13.14 -0.66 -0.27
CA LEU A 112 -12.38 -1.60 0.57
C LEU A 112 -13.13 -1.86 1.88
N TYR A 113 -13.27 -3.13 2.25
CA TYR A 113 -14.10 -3.60 3.37
C TYR A 113 -13.29 -3.90 4.64
N ALA A 114 -12.38 -3.00 5.03
CA ALA A 114 -11.63 -3.12 6.29
C ALA A 114 -12.54 -2.94 7.51
N ILE A 115 -12.32 -3.76 8.54
CA ILE A 115 -13.14 -3.85 9.75
C ILE A 115 -12.39 -3.22 10.93
N SER A 116 -13.09 -2.41 11.72
CA SER A 116 -12.59 -1.89 13.00
C SER A 116 -13.70 -1.98 14.05
N ASN A 117 -13.48 -2.73 15.13
CA ASN A 117 -14.46 -2.93 16.19
C ASN A 117 -14.23 -2.01 17.40
N SER A 118 -13.06 -1.36 17.48
CA SER A 118 -12.73 -0.41 18.56
C SER A 118 -11.62 0.57 18.13
N PRO A 119 -11.53 1.76 18.76
CA PRO A 119 -10.47 2.73 18.45
C PRO A 119 -9.04 2.21 18.65
N ALA A 120 -8.84 1.21 19.51
CA ALA A 120 -7.55 0.58 19.74
C ALA A 120 -7.06 -0.28 18.54
N GLN A 121 -7.94 -0.60 17.59
CA GLN A 121 -7.63 -1.36 16.38
C GLN A 121 -7.43 -0.46 15.14
N TYR A 122 -7.12 0.84 15.35
CA TYR A 122 -6.92 1.75 14.21
C TYR A 122 -5.73 1.33 13.33
N ASP A 123 -4.62 0.90 13.93
CA ASP A 123 -3.44 0.45 13.18
C ASP A 123 -3.72 -0.83 12.39
N GLU A 124 -4.52 -1.74 12.96
CA GLU A 124 -4.98 -2.97 12.29
C GLU A 124 -5.88 -2.63 11.08
N TYR A 125 -6.81 -1.69 11.25
CA TYR A 125 -7.66 -1.18 10.16
C TYR A 125 -6.84 -0.54 9.03
N ILE A 126 -5.80 0.25 9.35
CA ILE A 126 -4.89 0.83 8.35
C ILE A 126 -4.08 -0.26 7.64
N ALA A 127 -3.64 -1.31 8.35
CA ALA A 127 -2.96 -2.46 7.75
C ALA A 127 -3.88 -3.24 6.80
N GLN A 128 -5.14 -3.50 7.19
CA GLN A 128 -6.15 -4.12 6.33
C GLN A 128 -6.42 -3.27 5.07
N LEU A 129 -6.62 -1.95 5.20
CA LEU A 129 -6.82 -1.08 4.03
C LEU A 129 -5.62 -1.13 3.05
N LYS A 130 -4.37 -1.14 3.55
CA LYS A 130 -3.18 -1.29 2.71
C LYS A 130 -3.16 -2.62 1.96
N GLN A 131 -3.51 -3.71 2.65
CA GLN A 131 -3.54 -5.03 2.05
C GLN A 131 -4.64 -5.15 0.98
N PHE A 132 -5.86 -4.74 1.29
CA PHE A 132 -6.99 -4.82 0.36
C PHE A 132 -6.82 -3.87 -0.84
N LYS A 133 -6.18 -2.72 -0.64
CA LYS A 133 -5.73 -1.83 -1.73
C LYS A 133 -4.77 -2.57 -2.67
N LYS A 134 -3.72 -3.19 -2.13
CA LYS A 134 -2.73 -3.96 -2.90
C LYS A 134 -3.38 -5.09 -3.72
N GLU A 135 -4.30 -5.83 -3.11
CA GLU A 135 -5.04 -6.92 -3.79
C GLU A 135 -5.95 -6.40 -4.92
N SER A 136 -6.70 -5.32 -4.67
CA SER A 136 -7.57 -4.71 -5.70
C SER A 136 -6.80 -4.15 -6.89
N LEU A 137 -5.58 -3.61 -6.66
CA LEU A 137 -4.67 -3.17 -7.71
C LEU A 137 -4.10 -4.37 -8.47
N ALA A 138 -3.61 -5.39 -7.78
CA ALA A 138 -3.06 -6.60 -8.39
C ALA A 138 -4.10 -7.32 -9.27
N TYR A 139 -5.39 -7.31 -8.86
CA TYR A 139 -6.49 -7.79 -9.71
C TYR A 139 -6.62 -6.98 -11.01
N LEU A 140 -6.67 -5.64 -10.93
CA LEU A 140 -6.78 -4.79 -12.12
C LEU A 140 -5.54 -4.90 -13.04
N GLU A 141 -4.34 -4.94 -12.46
CA GLU A 141 -3.08 -5.18 -13.17
C GLU A 141 -3.10 -6.55 -13.88
N SER A 142 -3.54 -7.61 -13.21
CA SER A 142 -3.64 -8.93 -13.83
C SER A 142 -4.61 -8.96 -15.02
N ARG A 143 -5.70 -8.17 -14.97
CA ARG A 143 -6.72 -8.12 -16.04
C ARG A 143 -6.30 -7.26 -17.23
N TYR A 144 -5.68 -6.11 -17.00
CA TYR A 144 -5.42 -5.09 -18.03
C TYR A 144 -3.94 -4.89 -18.38
N ASP A 145 -3.03 -5.59 -17.67
CA ASP A 145 -1.56 -5.54 -17.78
C ASP A 145 -0.91 -4.17 -17.43
N ASP A 146 -1.58 -3.04 -17.68
CA ASP A 146 -1.20 -1.69 -17.22
C ASP A 146 -2.46 -0.89 -16.80
N ILE A 147 -2.41 -0.30 -15.60
CA ILE A 147 -3.49 0.52 -15.02
C ILE A 147 -3.08 1.98 -14.76
N SER A 148 -1.87 2.38 -15.18
CA SER A 148 -1.30 3.71 -14.93
C SER A 148 -2.14 4.87 -15.50
N ASN A 149 -2.95 4.59 -16.53
CA ASN A 149 -3.85 5.54 -17.18
C ASN A 149 -5.29 5.52 -16.62
N PHE A 150 -5.57 4.71 -15.59
CA PHE A 150 -6.90 4.60 -15.01
C PHE A 150 -7.15 5.67 -13.93
N SER A 151 -8.36 6.22 -13.91
CA SER A 151 -8.85 7.07 -12.84
C SER A 151 -9.47 6.21 -11.75
N LEU A 152 -8.75 6.02 -10.64
CA LEU A 152 -9.18 5.20 -9.51
C LEU A 152 -9.71 6.08 -8.36
N THR A 153 -10.98 5.93 -8.02
CA THR A 153 -11.62 6.57 -6.87
C THR A 153 -11.71 5.59 -5.71
N TRP A 154 -11.32 5.99 -4.51
CA TRP A 154 -11.22 5.11 -3.33
C TRP A 154 -12.30 5.40 -2.29
N SER A 155 -12.91 4.33 -1.78
CA SER A 155 -13.78 4.33 -0.61
C SER A 155 -13.27 3.27 0.39
N PRO A 156 -12.97 3.60 1.65
CA PRO A 156 -12.99 4.93 2.25
C PRO A 156 -11.92 5.86 1.64
N PRO A 157 -12.11 7.20 1.66
CA PRO A 157 -11.16 8.15 1.09
C PRO A 157 -9.74 8.05 1.68
N SER A 158 -9.62 7.62 2.94
CA SER A 158 -8.34 7.39 3.62
C SER A 158 -7.44 6.41 2.87
N ALA A 159 -8.00 5.43 2.15
CA ALA A 159 -7.23 4.45 1.39
C ALA A 159 -6.43 5.06 0.22
N LYS A 160 -6.79 6.27 -0.25
CA LYS A 160 -6.11 6.92 -1.37
C LYS A 160 -4.61 7.12 -1.11
N ASP A 161 -4.26 7.56 0.10
CA ASP A 161 -2.92 8.02 0.46
C ASP A 161 -2.09 6.96 1.24
N LEU A 162 -2.60 5.72 1.34
CA LEU A 162 -1.96 4.57 2.02
C LEU A 162 -0.98 3.76 1.14
#